data_AF-A0A1H6A1N6-F1
#
_entry.id   AF-A0A1H6A1N6-F1
#
_cell.length_a   1.000
_cell.length_b   1.000
_cell.length_c   1.000
_cell.angle_alpha   90.00
_cell.angle_beta   90.00
_cell.angle_gamma   90.00
#
_symmetry.space_group_name_H-M   'P 1'
#
loop_
_entity.id
_entity.type
_entity.pdbx_description
1 polymer ?
#
loop_
_entity_poly.entity_id
_entity_poly.type
_entity_poly.pdbx_seq_one_letter_code
_entity_poly.pdbx_strand_id
1 'polypeptide(L)'
;MSKSSILIIKQLREVIFSKEIILDYRMKEQDFTRNRKQPFGRVLLFMLNLLKKSMVIEIDNFLQHLNSKLDCQKVQNFTSSAFVQKRKKIKPE
;
A
#
# COMPACT_ATOMS: atom_id res chain seq x y z
N MET A 1 5.34 22.44 -5.53
CA MET A 1 4.44 22.01 -4.44
C MET A 1 4.49 23.02 -3.32
N SER A 2 3.37 23.37 -2.70
CA SER A 2 3.37 24.28 -1.54
C SER A 2 4.01 23.59 -0.32
N LYS A 3 4.54 24.38 0.63
CA LYS A 3 5.11 23.84 1.89
C LYS A 3 4.13 22.91 2.61
N SER A 4 2.83 23.26 2.59
CA SER A 4 1.76 22.46 3.19
C SER A 4 1.57 21.10 2.52
N SER A 5 1.60 21.03 1.18
CA SER A 5 1.48 19.75 0.46
C SER A 5 2.62 18.78 0.80
N ILE A 6 3.85 19.32 0.95
CA ILE A 6 5.01 18.51 1.33
C ILE A 6 4.84 17.97 2.75
N LEU A 7 4.33 18.78 3.68
CA LEU A 7 4.08 18.36 5.06
C LEU A 7 3.06 17.22 5.12
N ILE A 8 1.96 17.33 4.38
CA ILE A 8 0.93 16.29 4.32
C ILE A 8 1.50 14.97 3.79
N ILE A 9 2.30 15.02 2.72
CA ILE A 9 2.92 13.80 2.15
C ILE A 9 3.88 13.16 3.15
N LYS A 10 4.64 13.95 3.91
CA LYS A 10 5.53 13.43 4.96
C LYS A 10 4.72 12.73 6.06
N GLN A 11 3.68 13.37 6.56
CA GLN A 11 2.80 12.79 7.60
C GLN A 11 2.15 11.49 7.11
N LEU A 12 1.62 11.47 5.88
CA LEU A 12 1.04 10.25 5.29
C LEU A 12 2.07 9.13 5.21
N ARG A 13 3.30 9.42 4.79
CA ARG A 13 4.37 8.42 4.73
C ARG A 13 4.67 7.87 6.13
N GLU A 14 4.82 8.73 7.13
CA GLU A 14 5.11 8.29 8.51
C GLU A 14 4.00 7.39 9.05
N VAL A 15 2.74 7.77 8.83
CA VAL A 15 1.57 7.00 9.27
C VAL A 15 1.43 5.67 8.52
N ILE A 16 1.48 5.65 7.19
CA ILE A 16 1.26 4.43 6.38
C ILE A 16 2.28 3.33 6.70
N PHE A 17 3.50 3.71 7.06
CA PHE A 17 4.60 2.78 7.35
C PHE A 17 4.92 2.66 8.85
N SER A 18 4.05 3.21 9.71
CA SER A 18 4.14 3.07 11.16
C SER A 18 3.77 1.65 11.60
N LYS A 19 4.20 1.24 12.79
CA LYS A 19 3.80 -0.07 13.35
C LYS A 19 2.42 0.02 13.99
N GLU A 20 2.10 1.18 14.54
CA GLU A 20 0.87 1.51 15.26
C GLU A 20 -0.35 1.28 14.37
N ILE A 21 -0.35 1.84 13.14
CA ILE A 21 -1.47 1.66 12.20
C ILE A 21 -1.74 0.19 11.86
N ILE A 22 -0.69 -0.65 11.85
CA ILE A 22 -0.84 -2.09 11.59
C ILE A 22 -1.55 -2.75 12.77
N LEU A 23 -1.20 -2.39 14.00
CA LEU A 23 -1.84 -2.94 15.20
C LEU A 23 -3.31 -2.54 15.28
N ASP A 24 -3.61 -1.29 14.94
CA ASP A 24 -4.96 -0.74 15.00
C ASP A 24 -5.87 -1.38 13.94
N TYR A 25 -5.39 -1.53 12.70
CA TYR A 25 -6.20 -1.91 11.56
C TYR A 25 -5.99 -3.33 11.02
N ARG A 26 -5.17 -4.19 11.65
CA ARG A 26 -5.11 -5.62 11.30
C ARG A 26 -6.34 -6.36 11.82
N MET A 27 -6.91 -7.26 11.03
CA MET A 27 -8.05 -8.09 11.45
C MET A 27 -7.72 -9.08 12.56
N LYS A 28 -6.52 -9.68 12.52
CA LYS A 28 -6.04 -10.63 13.53
C LYS A 28 -4.64 -10.24 13.99
N GLU A 29 -4.26 -10.67 15.19
CA GLU A 29 -2.94 -10.35 15.75
C GLU A 29 -1.78 -10.83 14.88
N GLN A 30 -1.92 -11.99 14.23
CA GLN A 30 -0.91 -12.55 13.36
C GLN A 30 -0.85 -11.88 11.97
N ASP A 31 -1.85 -11.06 11.60
CA ASP A 31 -1.86 -10.42 10.29
C ASP A 31 -0.80 -9.33 10.19
N PHE A 32 -0.14 -9.27 9.03
CA PHE A 32 0.93 -8.32 8.68
C PHE A 32 2.18 -8.34 9.58
N THR A 33 2.32 -9.31 10.49
CA THR A 33 3.51 -9.50 11.33
C THR A 33 4.76 -9.99 10.57
N ARG A 34 4.56 -10.65 9.42
CA ARG A 34 5.63 -11.24 8.61
C ARG A 34 6.01 -10.35 7.43
N ASN A 35 7.31 -10.29 7.12
CA ASN A 35 7.80 -9.63 5.92
C ASN A 35 7.42 -10.43 4.65
N ARG A 36 6.35 -10.01 3.97
CA ARG A 36 5.79 -10.66 2.77
C ARG A 36 5.88 -9.73 1.57
N LYS A 37 5.74 -10.28 0.36
CA LYS A 37 5.79 -9.57 -0.93
C LYS A 37 4.86 -8.33 -1.02
N GLN A 38 3.74 -8.33 -0.28
CA GLN A 38 2.82 -7.21 -0.13
C GLN A 38 2.61 -6.90 1.37
N PRO A 39 3.43 -6.03 1.95
CA PRO A 39 3.26 -5.55 3.33
C PRO A 39 2.10 -4.56 3.42
N PHE A 40 1.63 -4.32 4.65
CA PHE A 40 0.46 -3.47 4.95
C PHE A 40 0.51 -2.10 4.25
N GLY A 41 1.61 -1.35 4.41
CA GLY A 41 1.74 -0.03 3.81
C GLY A 41 1.63 -0.01 2.27
N ARG A 42 2.08 -1.07 1.57
CA ARG A 42 1.90 -1.16 0.10
C ARG A 42 0.45 -1.43 -0.29
N VAL A 43 -0.30 -2.16 0.53
CA VAL A 43 -1.74 -2.41 0.32
C VAL A 43 -2.51 -1.11 0.49
N LEU A 44 -2.24 -0.36 1.56
CA LEU A 44 -2.84 0.96 1.80
C LEU A 44 -2.49 1.95 0.69
N LEU A 45 -1.22 2.07 0.33
CA LEU A 45 -0.78 2.98 -0.73
C LEU A 45 -1.49 2.69 -2.06
N PHE A 46 -1.71 1.41 -2.37
CA PHE A 46 -2.47 1.03 -3.55
C PHE A 46 -3.95 1.44 -3.43
N MET A 47 -4.59 1.22 -2.27
CA MET A 47 -5.98 1.61 -2.01
C MET A 47 -6.22 3.12 -2.11
N LEU A 48 -5.22 3.95 -1.75
CA LEU A 48 -5.30 5.42 -1.87
C LEU A 48 -5.49 5.92 -3.30
N ASN A 49 -5.25 5.08 -4.32
CA ASN A 49 -5.47 5.44 -5.73
C ASN A 49 -6.95 5.44 -6.14
N LEU A 50 -7.89 5.14 -5.22
CA LEU A 50 -9.33 5.10 -5.49
C LEU A 50 -9.66 4.26 -6.75
N LEU A 51 -9.29 2.98 -6.68
CA LEU A 51 -9.36 2.00 -7.76
C LEU A 51 -10.75 1.99 -8.42
N LYS A 52 -10.82 2.26 -9.73
CA LYS A 52 -12.08 2.36 -10.51
C LYS A 52 -12.14 1.38 -11.68
N LYS A 53 -11.00 0.84 -12.10
CA LYS A 53 -10.89 -0.12 -13.22
C LYS A 53 -10.73 -1.55 -12.68
N SER A 54 -10.53 -2.49 -13.59
CA SER A 54 -10.23 -3.86 -13.20
C SER A 54 -8.91 -3.92 -12.41
N MET A 55 -8.86 -4.83 -11.44
CA MET A 55 -7.70 -5.00 -10.54
C MET A 55 -6.38 -5.22 -11.28
N VAL A 56 -6.40 -5.93 -12.42
CA VAL A 56 -5.20 -6.17 -13.23
C VAL A 56 -4.69 -4.86 -13.82
N ILE A 57 -5.58 -4.07 -14.44
CA ILE A 57 -5.24 -2.78 -15.05
C ILE A 57 -4.71 -1.81 -14.00
N GLU A 58 -5.35 -1.74 -12.83
CA GLU A 58 -4.90 -0.85 -11.75
C GLU A 58 -3.52 -1.24 -11.22
N ILE A 59 -3.25 -2.54 -11.06
CA ILE A 59 -1.95 -3.03 -10.60
C ILE A 59 -0.85 -2.72 -11.62
N ASP A 60 -1.09 -2.99 -12.90
CA ASP A 60 -0.09 -2.71 -13.94
C ASP A 60 0.23 -1.22 -14.01
N ASN A 61 -0.80 -0.36 -14.01
CA ASN A 61 -0.60 1.10 -14.00
C ASN A 61 0.19 1.55 -12.77
N PHE A 62 -0.15 1.00 -11.59
CA PHE A 62 0.54 1.34 -10.34
C PHE A 62 2.01 0.91 -10.36
N LEU A 63 2.30 -0.31 -10.82
CA LEU A 63 3.67 -0.82 -10.91
C LEU A 63 4.48 -0.06 -11.96
N GLN A 64 3.90 0.25 -13.12
CA GLN A 64 4.54 1.06 -14.15
C GLN A 64 4.86 2.46 -13.61
N HIS A 65 3.90 3.10 -12.94
CA HIS A 65 4.10 4.42 -12.35
C HIS A 65 5.22 4.41 -11.32
N LEU A 66 5.15 3.50 -10.34
CA LEU A 66 6.18 3.38 -9.29
C LEU A 66 7.56 3.10 -9.90
N ASN A 67 7.67 2.10 -10.78
CA ASN A 67 8.95 1.70 -11.35
C ASN A 67 9.52 2.74 -12.32
N SER A 68 8.71 3.67 -12.84
CA SER A 68 9.20 4.81 -13.64
C SER A 68 9.79 5.94 -12.80
N LYS A 69 9.48 5.99 -11.50
CA LYS A 69 9.90 7.05 -10.56
C LYS A 69 10.95 6.58 -9.56
N LEU A 70 11.14 5.27 -9.42
CA LEU A 70 12.11 4.67 -8.54
C LEU A 70 13.37 4.32 -9.34
N ASP A 71 14.47 4.99 -9.05
CA ASP A 71 15.80 4.62 -9.56
C ASP A 71 16.35 3.34 -8.91
N CYS A 72 15.66 2.83 -7.88
CA CYS A 72 16.04 1.67 -7.08
C CYS A 72 15.30 0.38 -7.48
N GLN A 73 15.31 -0.62 -6.58
CA GLN A 73 14.75 -1.95 -6.79
C GLN A 73 13.28 -1.89 -7.25
N LYS A 74 13.04 -2.36 -8.48
CA LYS A 74 11.69 -2.43 -9.07
C LYS A 74 10.77 -3.29 -8.22
N VAL A 75 9.53 -2.84 -8.06
CA VAL A 75 8.45 -3.61 -7.46
C VAL A 75 7.95 -4.60 -8.52
N GLN A 76 8.16 -5.90 -8.31
CA GLN A 76 7.83 -6.95 -9.30
C GLN A 76 6.83 -8.01 -8.79
N ASN A 77 6.36 -7.90 -7.54
CA ASN A 77 5.63 -8.97 -6.86
C ASN A 77 4.27 -8.52 -6.31
N PHE A 78 3.55 -7.69 -7.06
CA PHE A 78 2.22 -7.22 -6.68
C PHE A 78 1.17 -7.89 -7.57
N THR A 79 0.39 -8.83 -7.04
CA THR A 79 -0.63 -9.56 -7.81
C THR A 79 -2.03 -9.28 -7.27
N SER A 80 -3.05 -9.45 -8.14
CA SER A 80 -4.45 -9.21 -7.77
C SER A 80 -4.92 -10.16 -6.66
N SER A 81 -4.58 -11.45 -6.75
CA SER A 81 -4.96 -12.45 -5.74
C SER A 81 -4.38 -12.14 -4.37
N ALA A 82 -3.08 -11.83 -4.33
CA ALA A 82 -2.41 -11.52 -3.08
C ALA A 82 -2.89 -10.17 -2.51
N PHE A 83 -3.20 -9.18 -3.34
CA PHE A 83 -3.84 -7.94 -2.89
C PHE A 83 -5.22 -8.20 -2.27
N VAL A 84 -6.10 -8.94 -2.96
CA VAL A 84 -7.46 -9.24 -2.46
C VAL A 84 -7.39 -9.98 -1.12
N GLN A 85 -6.50 -10.97 -1.00
CA GLN A 85 -6.30 -11.69 0.26
C GLN A 85 -5.77 -10.81 1.39
N LYS A 86 -4.89 -9.84 1.06
CA LYS A 86 -4.32 -8.93 2.06
C LYS A 86 -5.29 -7.83 2.46
N ARG A 87 -6.06 -7.29 1.53
CA ARG A 87 -7.12 -6.31 1.82
C ARG A 87 -8.15 -6.86 2.80
N LYS A 88 -8.53 -8.14 2.68
CA LYS A 88 -9.42 -8.82 3.63
C LYS A 88 -8.87 -8.94 5.06
N LYS A 89 -7.58 -8.67 5.27
CA LYS A 89 -6.92 -8.66 6.59
C LYS A 89 -6.85 -7.25 7.19
N ILE A 90 -7.40 -6.24 6.51
CA ILE A 90 -7.52 -4.87 7.01
C ILE A 90 -8.94 -4.72 7.59
N LYS A 91 -9.03 -4.18 8.80
CA LYS A 91 -10.30 -3.86 9.46
C LYS A 91 -11.07 -2.82 8.62
N PRO A 92 -12.37 -3.02 8.38
CA PRO A 92 -13.19 -2.14 7.52
C PRO A 92 -13.78 -0.91 8.24
N GLU A 93 -13.71 -0.89 9.58
CA GLU A 93 -14.20 0.16 10.47
C GLU A 93 -13.24 1.35 10.59
#